data_AF-A0A970N099-F1
#
_entry.id   AF-A0A970N099-F1
#
_cell.length_a   1.000
_cell.length_b   1.000
_cell.length_c   1.000
_cell.angle_alpha   90.00
_cell.angle_beta   90.00
_cell.angle_gamma   90.00
#
_symmetry.space_group_name_H-M   'P 1'
#
loop_
_entity.id
_entity.type
_entity.pdbx_description
1 polymer ?
#
loop_
_entity_poly.entity_id
_entity_poly.type
_entity_poly.pdbx_seq_one_letter_code
_entity_poly.pdbx_strand_id
1 'polypeptide(L)'
;MAISITTAEVKRKAGIDSAVTTFDTAIGALISEMQGPIEYSIADIYLADTNNQKLQATLKLGMLEIITGECIQQLRRETGATEQFTIAGVTIGPPADGGADLIRQGGARLAPYLKSALPMDYETHCISSTIDSKLFFGCKEEV
;
A
#
# COMPACT_ATOMS: atom_id res chain seq x y z
N MET A 1 12.49 9.28 -7.81
CA MET A 1 11.53 8.81 -6.79
C MET A 1 10.54 9.93 -6.53
N ALA A 2 9.24 9.76 -6.85
CA ALA A 2 8.30 10.89 -6.95
C ALA A 2 6.94 10.69 -6.24
N ILE A 3 6.66 9.52 -5.64
CA ILE A 3 5.40 9.29 -4.95
C ILE A 3 5.55 9.70 -3.48
N SER A 4 5.03 10.87 -3.13
CA SER A 4 4.93 11.33 -1.75
C SER A 4 3.48 11.34 -1.30
N ILE A 5 3.23 10.74 -0.13
CA ILE A 5 1.96 10.81 0.58
C ILE A 5 2.09 11.87 1.67
N THR A 6 1.12 12.78 1.75
CA THR A 6 1.11 13.85 2.76
C THR A 6 0.05 13.59 3.83
N THR A 7 0.27 14.14 5.02
CA THR A 7 -0.71 14.09 6.13
C THR A 7 -2.05 14.70 5.73
N ALA A 8 -2.04 15.79 4.96
CA ALA A 8 -3.25 16.43 4.45
C ALA A 8 -4.06 15.51 3.52
N GLU A 9 -3.40 14.71 2.69
CA GLU A 9 -4.08 13.76 1.80
C GLU A 9 -4.75 12.62 2.58
N VAL A 10 -4.09 12.12 3.63
CA VAL A 10 -4.65 11.10 4.53
C VAL A 10 -5.84 11.67 5.29
N LYS A 11 -5.72 12.86 5.91
CA LYS A 11 -6.83 13.52 6.62
C LYS A 11 -8.06 13.70 5.75
N ARG A 12 -7.86 14.25 4.55
CA ARG A 12 -8.94 14.44 3.56
C ARG A 12 -9.64 13.13 3.22
N LYS A 13 -8.90 12.03 3.06
CA LYS A 13 -9.50 10.73 2.69
C LYS A 13 -10.10 9.99 3.87
N ALA A 14 -9.59 10.22 5.09
CA ALA A 14 -10.15 9.72 6.33
C ALA A 14 -11.41 10.48 6.78
N GLY A 15 -11.73 11.62 6.15
CA GLY A 15 -12.84 12.48 6.56
C GLY A 15 -12.54 13.33 7.79
N ILE A 16 -11.27 13.53 8.12
CA ILE A 16 -10.81 14.38 9.22
C ILE A 16 -10.69 15.81 8.69
N ASP A 17 -11.27 16.78 9.41
CA ASP A 17 -11.13 18.19 9.06
C ASP A 17 -9.64 18.59 9.05
N SER A 18 -9.24 19.28 7.98
CA SER A 18 -7.90 19.85 7.81
C SER A 18 -7.42 20.70 9.00
N ALA A 19 -8.32 21.37 9.71
CA ALA A 19 -8.00 22.21 10.87
C ALA A 19 -7.67 21.40 12.13
N VAL A 20 -8.02 20.12 12.19
CA VAL A 20 -7.67 19.24 13.32
C VAL A 20 -6.21 18.81 13.17
N THR A 21 -5.41 19.16 14.17
CA THR A 21 -3.96 18.89 14.22
C THR A 21 -3.56 17.82 15.22
N THR A 22 -4.48 17.39 16.09
CA THR A 22 -4.24 16.38 17.14
C THR A 22 -3.60 15.10 16.63
N PHE A 23 -3.94 14.70 15.40
CA PHE A 23 -3.50 13.46 14.78
C PHE A 23 -2.30 13.62 13.84
N ASP A 24 -1.82 14.83 13.57
CA ASP A 24 -0.83 15.08 12.52
C ASP A 24 0.48 14.33 12.75
N THR A 25 0.97 14.30 14.01
CA THR A 25 2.18 13.55 14.38
C THR A 25 2.00 12.05 14.20
N ALA A 26 0.85 11.50 14.62
CA ALA A 26 0.55 10.08 14.50
C ALA A 26 0.41 9.66 13.02
N ILE A 27 -0.27 10.47 12.22
CA ILE A 27 -0.40 10.25 10.76
C ILE A 27 0.97 10.32 10.09
N GLY A 28 1.81 11.29 10.47
CA GLY A 28 3.18 11.41 9.93
C GLY A 28 4.06 10.20 10.26
N ALA A 29 3.96 9.68 11.48
CA ALA A 29 4.64 8.46 11.89
C ALA A 29 4.15 7.24 11.07
N LEU A 30 2.83 7.10 10.93
CA LEU A 30 2.22 6.02 10.14
C LEU A 30 2.64 6.04 8.67
N ILE A 31 2.66 7.22 8.04
CA ILE A 31 3.14 7.38 6.66
C ILE A 31 4.60 6.92 6.57
N SER A 32 5.44 7.33 7.51
CA SER A 32 6.87 6.98 7.52
C SER A 32 7.10 5.48 7.71
N GLU A 33 6.26 4.83 8.52
CA GLU A 33 6.32 3.38 8.77
C GLU A 33 5.85 2.57 7.56
N MET A 34 4.73 2.96 6.92
CA MET A 34 4.08 2.13 5.90
C MET A 34 4.58 2.40 4.47
N GLN A 35 5.03 3.62 4.16
CA GLN A 35 5.35 3.98 2.79
C GLN A 35 6.48 3.13 2.22
N GLY A 36 7.59 2.94 2.96
CA GLY A 36 8.73 2.13 2.52
C GLY A 36 8.38 0.65 2.24
N PRO A 37 7.70 -0.05 3.16
CA PRO A 37 7.25 -1.43 2.93
C PRO A 37 6.31 -1.58 1.73
N ILE A 38 5.37 -0.64 1.53
CA ILE A 38 4.47 -0.70 0.38
C ILE A 38 5.25 -0.49 -0.92
N GLU A 39 6.14 0.50 -0.97
CA GLU A 39 7.02 0.72 -2.12
C GLU A 39 7.87 -0.52 -2.43
N TYR A 40 8.44 -1.16 -1.40
CA TYR A 40 9.24 -2.38 -1.56
C TYR A 40 8.45 -3.52 -2.22
N SER A 41 7.14 -3.61 -1.97
CA SER A 41 6.27 -4.65 -2.54
C SER A 41 5.93 -4.42 -4.02
N ILE A 42 6.02 -3.19 -4.50
CA ILE A 42 5.76 -2.80 -5.89
C ILE A 42 7.01 -3.09 -6.72
N ALA A 43 6.83 -3.60 -7.94
CA ALA A 43 7.96 -3.86 -8.83
C ALA A 43 8.67 -2.56 -9.26
N ASP A 44 10.00 -2.58 -9.19
CA ASP A 44 10.86 -1.41 -9.40
C ASP A 44 10.66 -0.75 -10.77
N ILE A 45 10.28 -1.52 -11.81
CA ILE A 45 9.99 -1.01 -13.15
C ILE A 45 8.84 0.02 -13.16
N TYR A 46 7.81 -0.19 -12.34
CA TYR A 46 6.67 0.73 -12.25
C TYR A 46 7.00 1.97 -11.39
N LEU A 47 7.88 1.82 -10.40
CA LEU A 47 8.38 2.94 -9.60
C LEU A 47 9.34 3.83 -10.42
N ALA A 48 10.10 3.24 -11.35
CA ALA A 48 11.03 3.94 -12.23
C ALA A 48 10.33 4.70 -13.38
N ASP A 49 9.12 4.28 -13.79
CA ASP A 49 8.34 4.96 -14.84
C ASP A 49 7.68 6.26 -14.33
N THR A 50 8.50 7.28 -14.06
CA THR A 50 8.03 8.59 -13.59
C THR A 50 7.40 9.44 -14.69
N ASN A 51 7.55 9.07 -15.95
CA ASN A 51 6.97 9.80 -17.09
C ASN A 51 5.48 9.47 -17.24
N ASN A 52 5.05 8.28 -16.83
CA ASN A 52 3.66 7.87 -16.86
C ASN A 52 2.86 8.43 -15.67
N GLN A 53 2.37 9.66 -15.81
CA GLN A 53 1.61 10.36 -14.78
C GLN A 53 0.35 9.60 -14.30
N LYS A 54 -0.31 8.84 -15.20
CA LYS A 54 -1.50 8.06 -14.86
C LYS A 54 -1.16 6.86 -13.97
N LEU A 55 -0.05 6.19 -14.27
CA LEU A 55 0.48 5.11 -13.43
C LEU A 55 0.89 5.66 -12.06
N GLN A 56 1.68 6.74 -12.02
CA GLN A 56 2.11 7.36 -10.76
C GLN A 56 0.91 7.78 -9.89
N ALA A 57 -0.14 8.36 -10.50
CA ALA A 57 -1.38 8.69 -9.79
C ALA A 57 -2.10 7.45 -9.24
N THR A 58 -2.09 6.34 -9.99
CA THR A 58 -2.73 5.08 -9.58
C THR A 58 -1.98 4.43 -8.42
N LEU A 59 -0.65 4.37 -8.48
CA LEU A 59 0.19 3.87 -7.40
C LEU A 59 0.03 4.72 -6.14
N LYS A 60 0.12 6.05 -6.28
CA LYS A 60 -0.10 6.99 -5.18
C LYS A 60 -1.48 6.80 -4.54
N LEU A 61 -2.52 6.63 -5.35
CA LEU A 61 -3.88 6.43 -4.85
C LEU A 61 -4.02 5.10 -4.08
N GLY A 62 -3.43 4.02 -4.57
CA GLY A 62 -3.45 2.72 -3.89
C GLY A 62 -2.72 2.75 -2.55
N MET A 63 -1.53 3.37 -2.52
CA MET A 63 -0.77 3.60 -1.29
C MET A 63 -1.55 4.45 -0.29
N LEU A 64 -2.15 5.55 -0.77
CA LEU A 64 -2.97 6.43 0.05
C LEU A 64 -4.16 5.68 0.67
N GLU A 65 -4.83 4.82 -0.10
CA GLU A 65 -5.97 4.01 0.35
C GLU A 65 -5.59 3.05 1.48
N ILE A 66 -4.46 2.36 1.36
CA ILE A 66 -3.96 1.45 2.39
C ILE A 66 -3.59 2.21 3.66
N ILE A 67 -2.78 3.28 3.55
CA ILE A 67 -2.34 4.08 4.70
C ILE A 67 -3.53 4.74 5.41
N THR A 68 -4.48 5.29 4.63
CA THR A 68 -5.69 5.90 5.20
C THR A 68 -6.55 4.84 5.90
N GLY A 69 -6.68 3.66 5.32
CA GLY A 69 -7.44 2.58 5.91
C GLY A 69 -6.85 2.13 7.25
N GLU A 70 -5.52 2.00 7.36
CA GLU A 70 -4.86 1.71 8.63
C GLU A 70 -5.03 2.85 9.64
N CYS A 71 -4.94 4.11 9.21
CA CYS A 71 -5.19 5.27 10.06
C CYS A 71 -6.59 5.21 10.70
N ILE A 72 -7.63 4.90 9.92
CA ILE A 72 -9.00 4.74 10.43
C ILE A 72 -9.08 3.57 11.42
N GLN A 73 -8.37 2.46 11.16
CA GLN A 73 -8.36 1.32 12.08
C GLN A 73 -7.64 1.64 13.40
N GLN A 74 -6.60 2.48 13.38
CA GLN A 74 -5.95 2.95 14.60
C GLN A 74 -6.87 3.87 15.42
N LEU A 75 -7.57 4.80 14.76
CA LEU A 75 -8.55 5.68 15.42
C LEU A 75 -9.68 4.89 16.09
N ARG A 76 -10.07 3.74 15.52
CA ARG A 76 -11.08 2.85 16.10
C ARG A 76 -10.63 2.09 17.34
N ARG A 77 -9.32 2.00 17.61
CA ARG A 77 -8.81 1.38 18.83
C ARG A 77 -8.92 2.31 20.04
N GLU A 78 -9.25 3.59 19.83
CA GLU A 78 -9.50 4.54 20.90
C GLU A 78 -10.79 4.19 21.66
N THR A 79 -10.78 4.39 22.98
CA THR A 79 -11.95 4.17 23.82
C THR A 79 -13.11 5.05 23.36
N GLY A 80 -14.30 4.47 23.20
CA GLY A 80 -15.49 5.18 22.72
C GLY A 80 -15.65 5.23 21.19
N ALA A 81 -14.62 4.86 20.42
CA ALA A 81 -14.65 4.93 18.96
C ALA A 81 -15.46 3.81 18.27
N THR A 82 -15.90 2.80 19.02
CA THR A 82 -16.69 1.66 18.51
C THR A 82 -18.07 1.56 19.15
N GLU A 83 -18.42 2.53 20.01
CA GLU A 83 -19.72 2.53 20.68
C GLU A 83 -20.84 2.72 19.66
N GLN A 84 -21.85 1.86 19.76
CA GLN A 84 -23.01 1.85 18.88
C GLN A 84 -24.23 1.55 19.72
N PHE A 85 -25.31 2.29 19.48
CA PHE A 85 -26.61 1.99 20.05
C PHE A 85 -27.65 1.87 18.96
N THR A 86 -28.57 0.91 19.13
CA THR A 86 -29.65 0.66 18.18
C THR A 86 -30.99 0.72 18.91
N ILE A 87 -31.90 1.58 18.44
CA ILE A 87 -33.23 1.76 18.99
C ILE A 87 -34.24 1.71 17.84
N ALA A 88 -35.20 0.78 17.91
CA ALA A 88 -36.30 0.66 16.94
C ALA A 88 -35.85 0.66 15.45
N GLY A 89 -34.69 0.06 15.14
CA GLY A 89 -34.14 -0.01 13.79
C GLY A 89 -33.29 1.19 13.37
N VAL A 90 -33.17 2.22 14.21
CA VAL A 90 -32.21 3.31 14.04
C VAL A 90 -30.93 2.94 14.76
N THR A 91 -29.84 2.84 13.99
CA THR A 91 -28.51 2.58 14.52
C THR A 91 -27.70 3.85 14.47
N ILE A 92 -27.21 4.30 15.62
CA ILE A 92 -26.32 5.46 15.74
C ILE A 92 -24.98 4.93 16.23
N GLY A 93 -23.96 5.19 15.42
CA GLY A 93 -22.60 4.74 15.65
C GLY A 93 -21.78 4.88 14.37
N PRO A 94 -20.47 4.67 14.45
CA PRO A 94 -19.60 4.72 13.29
C PRO A 94 -19.98 3.60 12.29
N PRO A 95 -19.87 3.85 10.97
CA PRO A 95 -20.11 2.80 9.96
C PRO A 95 -19.12 1.66 10.15
N ALA A 96 -19.52 0.41 9.90
CA ALA A 96 -18.80 -0.79 10.35
C ALA A 96 -17.40 -0.99 9.73
N ASP A 97 -17.14 -0.64 8.46
CA ASP A 97 -15.96 -1.17 7.74
C ASP A 97 -15.12 -0.19 6.90
N GLY A 98 -15.28 1.13 7.09
CA GLY A 98 -14.64 2.13 6.22
C GLY A 98 -13.10 1.99 6.06
N GLY A 99 -12.38 1.58 7.12
CA GLY A 99 -10.93 1.37 7.06
C GLY A 99 -10.53 0.09 6.31
N ALA A 100 -11.17 -1.03 6.60
CA ALA A 100 -10.87 -2.32 5.98
C ALA A 100 -11.19 -2.32 4.47
N ASP A 101 -12.28 -1.66 4.08
CA ASP A 101 -12.67 -1.53 2.68
C ASP A 101 -11.67 -0.68 1.88
N LEU A 102 -11.14 0.39 2.48
CA LEU A 102 -10.07 1.19 1.87
C LEU A 102 -8.79 0.39 1.68
N ILE A 103 -8.38 -0.42 2.68
CA ILE A 103 -7.22 -1.31 2.55
C ILE A 103 -7.44 -2.30 1.40
N ARG A 104 -8.63 -2.91 1.31
CA ARG A 104 -8.97 -3.87 0.25
C ARG A 104 -8.95 -3.21 -1.13
N GLN A 105 -9.50 -2.00 -1.25
CA GLN A 105 -9.52 -1.22 -2.48
C GLN A 105 -8.11 -0.84 -2.93
N GLY A 106 -7.29 -0.32 -2.01
CA GLY A 106 -5.91 0.04 -2.29
C GLY A 106 -5.07 -1.18 -2.67
N GLY A 107 -5.24 -2.30 -1.96
CA GLY A 107 -4.60 -3.57 -2.28
C GLY A 107 -4.99 -4.10 -3.66
N ALA A 108 -6.28 -4.09 -4.01
CA ALA A 108 -6.75 -4.49 -5.33
C ALA A 108 -6.20 -3.59 -6.45
N ARG A 109 -6.05 -2.29 -6.19
CA ARG A 109 -5.47 -1.33 -7.12
C ARG A 109 -3.98 -1.56 -7.34
N LEU A 110 -3.24 -1.93 -6.29
CA LEU A 110 -1.80 -2.20 -6.36
C LEU A 110 -1.47 -3.61 -6.85
N ALA A 111 -2.39 -4.57 -6.71
CA ALA A 111 -2.17 -5.99 -7.03
C ALA A 111 -1.49 -6.25 -8.39
N PRO A 112 -1.82 -5.56 -9.50
CA PRO A 112 -1.17 -5.79 -10.79
C PRO A 112 0.29 -5.34 -10.86
N TYR A 113 0.73 -4.49 -9.93
CA TYR A 113 2.05 -3.86 -9.92
C TYR A 113 2.99 -4.46 -8.88
N LEU A 114 2.53 -5.47 -8.12
CA LEU A 114 3.33 -6.13 -7.10
C LEU A 114 4.39 -7.03 -7.73
N LYS A 115 5.54 -7.16 -7.05
CA LYS A 115 6.61 -8.09 -7.45
C LYS A 115 6.10 -9.52 -7.61
N SER A 116 5.19 -9.95 -6.74
CA SER A 116 4.56 -11.28 -6.77
C SER A 116 3.69 -11.54 -8.00
N ALA A 117 3.25 -10.50 -8.71
CA ALA A 117 2.43 -10.63 -9.91
C ALA A 117 3.27 -10.76 -11.20
N LEU A 118 4.59 -10.52 -11.12
CA LEU A 118 5.46 -10.66 -12.27
C LEU A 118 5.73 -12.15 -12.58
N PRO A 119 5.82 -12.53 -13.87
CA PRO A 119 6.28 -13.86 -14.24
C PRO A 119 7.71 -14.08 -13.71
N MET A 120 8.02 -15.31 -13.27
CA MET A 120 9.29 -15.69 -12.60
C MET A 120 10.56 -15.34 -13.40
N ASP A 121 10.45 -15.00 -14.67
CA ASP A 121 11.57 -14.72 -15.57
C ASP A 121 12.27 -13.38 -15.29
N TYR A 122 11.65 -12.45 -14.55
CA TYR A 122 12.22 -11.11 -14.33
C TYR A 122 13.29 -11.06 -13.22
N GLU A 123 13.21 -11.92 -12.21
CA GLU A 123 14.14 -11.92 -11.06
C GLU A 123 15.21 -13.03 -11.14
N THR A 124 15.09 -13.98 -12.06
CA THR A 124 16.03 -15.12 -12.22
C THR A 124 17.12 -14.89 -13.26
N HIS A 125 17.31 -13.67 -13.76
CA HIS A 125 18.46 -13.39 -14.60
C HIS A 125 19.75 -13.39 -13.76
N CYS A 126 20.43 -14.54 -13.73
CA CYS A 126 21.83 -14.64 -13.33
C CYS A 126 22.67 -13.80 -14.29
N ILE A 127 22.90 -12.54 -13.94
CA ILE A 127 23.87 -11.67 -14.62
C ILE A 127 25.26 -12.15 -14.18
N SER A 128 25.75 -13.22 -14.81
CA SER A 128 27.15 -13.62 -14.67
C SER A 128 28.01 -12.53 -15.31
N SER A 129 28.72 -11.76 -14.49
CA SER A 129 29.67 -10.73 -14.95
C SER A 129 31.00 -11.31 -15.44
N THR A 130 31.14 -12.64 -15.50
CA THR A 130 32.33 -13.27 -16.07
C THR A 130 32.09 -13.54 -17.54
N ILE A 131 32.55 -12.61 -18.38
CA ILE A 131 32.83 -12.84 -19.80
C ILE A 131 33.57 -14.18 -19.88
N ASP A 132 32.95 -15.17 -20.54
CA ASP A 132 33.56 -16.44 -20.97
C ASP A 132 33.53 -17.68 -20.04
N SER A 133 32.60 -17.79 -19.07
CA SER A 133 32.34 -19.11 -18.43
C SER A 133 31.23 -19.88 -19.15
N LYS A 134 31.59 -20.95 -19.87
CA LYS A 134 30.64 -21.91 -20.46
C LYS A 134 29.75 -22.51 -19.37
N LEU A 135 28.43 -22.35 -19.50
CA LEU A 135 27.45 -23.03 -18.67
C LEU A 135 27.47 -24.53 -19.00
N PHE A 136 28.03 -25.34 -18.11
CA PHE A 136 27.99 -26.79 -18.23
C PHE A 136 26.75 -27.32 -17.49
N PHE A 137 25.70 -27.62 -18.23
CA PHE A 137 24.53 -28.33 -17.69
C PHE A 137 24.77 -29.83 -17.83
N GLY A 138 25.30 -30.45 -16.77
CA GLY A 138 25.33 -31.90 -16.65
C GLY A 138 24.00 -32.41 -16.11
N CYS A 139 23.10 -32.83 -16.99
CA CYS A 139 21.95 -33.64 -16.60
C CYS A 139 22.45 -35.08 -16.45
N LYS A 140 22.63 -35.57 -15.20
CA LYS A 140 22.76 -37.00 -14.98
C LYS A 140 21.35 -37.58 -15.05
N GLU A 141 21.07 -38.21 -16.18
CA GLU A 141 19.95 -39.12 -16.36
C GLU A 141 20.23 -40.33 -15.45
N GLU A 142 19.49 -40.46 -14.34
CA GLU A 142 19.44 -41.70 -13.58
C GLU A 142 18.49 -42.67 -14.32
N VAL A 143 19.05 -43.79 -14.76
CA VAL A 143 18.33 -45.04 -15.11
C VAL A 143 18.72 -46.09 -14.09
#